data_AF-A0A8T4R293-F1
#
_entry.id   AF-A0A8T4R293-F1
#
_cell.length_a   1.000
_cell.length_b   1.000
_cell.length_c   1.000
_cell.angle_alpha   90.00
_cell.angle_beta   90.00
_cell.angle_gamma   90.00
#
_symmetry.space_group_name_H-M   'P 1'
#
loop_
_entity.id
_entity.type
_entity.pdbx_description
1 polymer ?
#
loop_
_entity_poly.entity_id
_entity_poly.type
_entity_poly.pdbx_seq_one_letter_code
_entity_poly.pdbx_strand_id
1 'polypeptide(L)'
;MNSTIKSNKSIATNNLTSSTSSFRTAAIPQLIAIVGLTGAGKSVAAEFFEKKGFAKVRFGQITIDFLNEQGKEISEKNEREVREGLRKEFGMGAYAIKNIPKIQALLAKGSDVVADGLYSWSEYKILKEKFGEQLNILAVQASPAVRYQRLAMRKERPLTNNEAAARDYSEIENIEKAGPIAIADYVVINNGSLDKFNTQLSEVYNNITNSTNDFINDSKSDSTNNINNPIININEGEAMNKEMNNNSCCCCVSEHGNSVDVKTDSSLNQNLNSNLNQTSNSSTKSDTLKTMRPTKIDYYLDIAKQVCKRSTCLRRRFGAVIVTKSDKIIATGYNGAIRKAKDCLEIGVCMRQALKIPPGQRYELCKSFHAEQNAILAADPIERRGATIYLHGETVDGSPSYCEPCMMCKRTIVQGEIAKVIGRQPDGTIREWDVHEFIIEENLGKNFPKEIRDTKEFKEYMNCLDNK
;
A
#
# COMPACT_ATOMS: atom_id res chain seq x y z
N MET A 1 -50.57 -7.74 -47.78
CA MET A 1 -49.95 -6.44 -48.08
C MET A 1 -50.49 -5.43 -47.07
N ASN A 2 -49.59 -4.87 -46.24
CA ASN A 2 -49.56 -3.57 -45.55
C ASN A 2 -50.92 -2.91 -45.16
N SER A 3 -51.16 -2.37 -43.96
CA SER A 3 -50.30 -1.49 -43.15
C SER A 3 -51.07 -1.12 -41.83
N THR A 4 -50.43 -1.17 -40.65
CA THR A 4 -50.09 -0.01 -39.77
C THR A 4 -51.01 0.25 -38.55
N ILE A 5 -50.57 -0.24 -37.38
CA ILE A 5 -50.21 0.47 -36.12
C ILE A 5 -51.13 1.62 -35.63
N LYS A 6 -51.81 1.51 -34.47
CA LYS A 6 -51.36 1.83 -33.07
C LYS A 6 -52.57 1.93 -32.12
N SER A 7 -52.43 1.33 -30.93
CA SER A 7 -53.38 1.35 -29.82
C SER A 7 -53.12 2.51 -28.86
N ASN A 8 -54.18 3.24 -28.51
CA ASN A 8 -54.24 4.15 -27.36
C ASN A 8 -55.27 3.60 -26.36
N LYS A 9 -54.87 3.34 -25.11
CA LYS A 9 -55.80 3.15 -23.99
C LYS A 9 -55.36 4.02 -22.80
N SER A 10 -56.34 4.72 -22.27
CA SER A 10 -56.30 5.78 -21.28
C SER A 10 -56.01 5.29 -19.86
N ILE A 11 -55.03 5.97 -19.25
CA ILE A 11 -54.98 6.55 -17.90
C ILE A 11 -56.14 6.16 -16.95
N ALA A 12 -55.78 5.48 -15.86
CA ALA A 12 -56.47 5.55 -14.58
C ALA A 12 -55.43 5.91 -13.50
N THR A 13 -55.59 7.09 -12.91
CA THR A 13 -54.85 7.59 -11.77
C THR A 13 -55.36 6.92 -10.49
N ASN A 14 -54.48 6.50 -9.58
CA ASN A 14 -54.69 6.69 -8.14
C ASN A 14 -53.40 6.49 -7.34
N ASN A 15 -53.24 7.38 -6.36
CA ASN A 15 -52.11 7.61 -5.47
C ASN A 15 -51.74 6.39 -4.63
N LEU A 16 -50.43 6.11 -4.51
CA LEU A 16 -49.87 5.36 -3.38
C LEU A 16 -48.72 6.14 -2.75
N THR A 17 -48.84 6.22 -1.43
CA THR A 17 -48.03 6.96 -0.46
C THR A 17 -46.55 6.62 -0.50
N SER A 18 -45.73 7.67 -0.48
CA SER A 18 -44.28 7.63 -0.35
C SER A 18 -43.86 7.14 1.05
N SER A 19 -43.56 5.85 1.18
CA SER A 19 -42.65 5.35 2.20
C SER A 19 -41.30 5.10 1.53
N THR A 20 -40.33 5.96 1.79
CA THR A 20 -38.95 5.83 1.31
C THR A 20 -38.31 4.60 1.96
N SER A 21 -38.48 3.42 1.36
CA SER A 21 -37.59 2.29 1.59
C SER A 21 -36.29 2.59 0.86
N SER A 22 -35.18 2.67 1.59
CA SER A 22 -33.84 2.77 1.03
C SER A 22 -33.56 1.54 0.16
N PHE A 23 -33.78 1.65 -1.15
CA PHE A 23 -33.30 0.66 -2.10
C PHE A 23 -31.77 0.70 -2.09
N ARG A 24 -31.13 -0.27 -1.43
CA ARG A 24 -29.72 -0.59 -1.68
C ARG A 24 -29.64 -1.08 -3.13
N THR A 25 -28.95 -0.36 -3.98
CA THR A 25 -28.45 -0.88 -5.26
C THR A 25 -27.60 -2.11 -4.95
N ALA A 26 -27.99 -3.28 -5.47
CA ALA A 26 -27.30 -4.53 -5.18
C ALA A 26 -25.90 -4.52 -5.81
N ALA A 27 -24.86 -4.61 -4.98
CA ALA A 27 -23.49 -4.78 -5.43
C ALA A 27 -23.37 -6.00 -6.35
N ILE A 28 -22.59 -5.88 -7.44
CA ILE A 28 -22.35 -6.99 -8.37
C ILE A 28 -21.57 -8.07 -7.62
N PRO A 29 -22.06 -9.32 -7.56
CA PRO A 29 -21.37 -10.40 -6.88
C PRO A 29 -20.00 -10.69 -7.48
N GLN A 30 -19.03 -10.94 -6.61
CA GLN A 30 -17.62 -11.14 -6.94
C GLN A 30 -17.23 -12.62 -6.86
N LEU A 31 -16.30 -13.04 -7.69
CA LEU A 31 -15.69 -14.37 -7.69
C LEU A 31 -14.22 -14.27 -7.29
N ILE A 32 -13.84 -14.92 -6.19
CA ILE A 32 -12.44 -15.02 -5.75
C ILE A 32 -11.92 -16.41 -6.05
N ALA A 33 -10.92 -16.54 -6.93
CA ALA A 33 -10.22 -17.80 -7.16
C ALA A 33 -8.89 -17.83 -6.41
N ILE A 34 -8.77 -18.76 -5.46
CA ILE A 34 -7.57 -18.89 -4.61
C ILE A 34 -6.55 -19.80 -5.28
N VAL A 35 -5.32 -19.31 -5.43
CA VAL A 35 -4.19 -20.03 -6.01
C VAL A 35 -2.98 -20.04 -5.09
N GLY A 36 -2.04 -20.97 -5.30
CA GLY A 36 -0.84 -21.11 -4.50
C GLY A 36 -0.34 -22.55 -4.42
N LEU A 37 0.92 -22.73 -4.05
CA LEU A 37 1.54 -24.06 -3.91
C LEU A 37 0.95 -24.86 -2.74
N THR A 38 1.13 -26.16 -2.77
CA THR A 38 0.71 -27.05 -1.68
C THR A 38 1.43 -26.69 -0.37
N GLY A 39 0.68 -26.62 0.74
CA GLY A 39 1.19 -26.18 2.05
C GLY A 39 1.07 -24.68 2.33
N ALA A 40 0.67 -23.86 1.35
CA ALA A 40 0.63 -22.41 1.51
C ALA A 40 -0.51 -21.88 2.41
N GLY A 41 -1.58 -22.65 2.62
CA GLY A 41 -2.73 -22.24 3.46
C GLY A 41 -3.97 -21.78 2.69
N LYS A 42 -4.11 -22.17 1.42
CA LYS A 42 -5.28 -21.86 0.56
C LYS A 42 -6.62 -22.21 1.20
N SER A 43 -6.74 -23.41 1.79
CA SER A 43 -7.99 -23.86 2.42
C SER A 43 -8.39 -22.99 3.61
N VAL A 44 -7.41 -22.51 4.39
CA VAL A 44 -7.64 -21.56 5.50
C VAL A 44 -8.14 -20.22 4.95
N ALA A 45 -7.60 -19.74 3.83
CA ALA A 45 -8.13 -18.56 3.16
C ALA A 45 -9.56 -18.77 2.64
N ALA A 46 -9.86 -19.92 2.03
CA ALA A 46 -11.21 -20.24 1.56
C ALA A 46 -12.23 -20.26 2.72
N GLU A 47 -11.88 -20.87 3.85
CA GLU A 47 -12.69 -20.87 5.07
C GLU A 47 -12.89 -19.47 5.65
N PHE A 48 -11.88 -18.60 5.55
CA PHE A 48 -12.01 -17.20 5.97
C PHE A 48 -13.11 -16.47 5.17
N PHE A 49 -13.09 -16.57 3.84
CA PHE A 49 -14.12 -15.95 2.99
C PHE A 49 -15.50 -16.58 3.18
N GLU A 50 -15.57 -17.89 3.37
CA GLU A 50 -16.81 -18.60 3.70
C GLU A 50 -17.44 -18.06 4.98
N LYS A 51 -16.64 -17.84 6.04
CA LYS A 51 -17.09 -17.20 7.29
C LYS A 51 -17.54 -15.74 7.11
N LYS A 52 -17.08 -15.07 6.05
CA LYS A 52 -17.50 -13.71 5.67
C LYS A 52 -18.74 -13.68 4.77
N GLY A 53 -19.32 -14.84 4.47
CA GLY A 53 -20.57 -14.96 3.71
C GLY A 53 -20.41 -15.38 2.25
N PHE A 54 -19.20 -15.69 1.78
CA PHE A 54 -18.98 -16.16 0.41
C PHE A 54 -19.45 -17.61 0.28
N ALA A 55 -20.11 -17.93 -0.83
CA ALA A 55 -20.42 -19.31 -1.19
C ALA A 55 -19.15 -20.03 -1.65
N LYS A 56 -18.78 -21.12 -0.98
CA LYS A 56 -17.56 -21.86 -1.29
C LYS A 56 -17.77 -22.89 -2.40
N VAL A 57 -16.89 -22.88 -3.40
CA VAL A 57 -16.80 -23.88 -4.46
C VAL A 57 -15.42 -24.53 -4.39
N ARG A 58 -15.36 -25.77 -3.89
CA ARG A 58 -14.11 -26.55 -3.85
C ARG A 58 -13.86 -27.20 -5.20
N PHE A 59 -12.81 -26.80 -5.93
CA PHE A 59 -12.57 -27.28 -7.28
C PHE A 59 -12.33 -28.80 -7.32
N GLY A 60 -11.54 -29.32 -6.39
CA GLY A 60 -11.26 -30.75 -6.27
C GLY A 60 -12.46 -31.62 -5.90
N GLN A 61 -13.61 -31.03 -5.57
CA GLN A 61 -14.83 -31.80 -5.25
C GLN A 61 -15.31 -32.63 -6.44
N ILE A 62 -15.10 -32.14 -7.68
CA ILE A 62 -15.46 -32.88 -8.90
C ILE A 62 -14.81 -34.26 -8.94
N THR A 63 -13.56 -34.38 -8.49
CA THR A 63 -12.87 -35.68 -8.47
C THR A 63 -13.58 -36.66 -7.54
N ILE A 64 -14.00 -36.18 -6.38
CA ILE A 64 -14.70 -36.98 -5.36
C ILE A 64 -16.09 -37.36 -5.86
N ASP A 65 -16.81 -36.40 -6.44
CA ASP A 65 -18.17 -36.62 -6.98
C ASP A 65 -18.13 -37.69 -8.08
N PHE A 66 -17.18 -37.61 -9.00
CA PHE A 66 -17.00 -38.61 -10.06
C PHE A 66 -16.60 -39.99 -9.53
N LEU A 67 -15.76 -40.07 -8.48
CA LEU A 67 -15.42 -41.34 -7.84
C LEU A 67 -16.65 -41.98 -7.18
N ASN A 68 -17.47 -41.18 -6.51
CA ASN A 68 -18.71 -41.63 -5.89
C ASN A 68 -19.72 -42.11 -6.95
N GLU A 69 -19.86 -41.39 -8.07
CA GLU A 69 -20.69 -41.79 -9.21
C GLU A 69 -20.25 -43.12 -9.83
N GLN A 70 -18.94 -43.39 -9.86
CA GLN A 70 -18.38 -44.66 -10.32
C GLN A 70 -18.36 -45.77 -9.26
N GLY A 71 -18.82 -45.49 -8.03
CA GLY A 71 -18.77 -46.43 -6.90
C GLY A 71 -17.34 -46.84 -6.52
N LYS A 72 -16.33 -46.01 -6.84
CA LYS A 72 -14.92 -46.28 -6.55
C LYS A 72 -14.51 -45.71 -5.20
N GLU A 73 -13.65 -46.44 -4.49
CA GLU A 73 -13.08 -45.97 -3.22
C GLU A 73 -12.25 -44.69 -3.43
N ILE A 74 -12.32 -43.77 -2.45
CA ILE A 74 -11.53 -42.55 -2.44
C ILE A 74 -10.09 -42.89 -2.03
N SER A 75 -9.25 -43.16 -3.04
CA SER A 75 -7.82 -43.41 -2.88
C SER A 75 -7.01 -42.48 -3.78
N GLU A 76 -5.74 -42.24 -3.44
CA GLU A 76 -4.85 -41.36 -4.24
C GLU A 76 -4.72 -41.85 -5.69
N LYS A 77 -4.63 -43.17 -5.88
CA LYS A 77 -4.57 -43.79 -7.20
C LYS A 77 -5.82 -43.45 -8.00
N ASN A 78 -7.01 -43.66 -7.42
CA ASN A 78 -8.28 -43.42 -8.09
C ASN A 78 -8.51 -41.92 -8.36
N GLU A 79 -8.17 -41.03 -7.41
CA GLU A 79 -8.21 -39.58 -7.59
C GLU A 79 -7.29 -39.11 -8.73
N ARG A 80 -6.10 -39.72 -8.84
CA ARG A 80 -5.16 -39.41 -9.91
C ARG A 80 -5.69 -39.88 -11.27
N GLU A 81 -6.20 -41.10 -11.36
CA GLU A 81 -6.80 -41.63 -12.59
C GLU A 81 -7.94 -40.74 -13.09
N VAL A 82 -8.83 -40.30 -12.20
CA VAL A 82 -9.94 -39.38 -12.56
C VAL A 82 -9.42 -38.01 -13.00
N ARG A 83 -8.44 -37.44 -12.28
CA ARG A 83 -7.82 -36.16 -12.66
C ARG A 83 -7.17 -36.22 -14.04
N GLU A 84 -6.42 -37.27 -14.32
CA GLU A 84 -5.76 -37.48 -15.60
C GLU A 84 -6.79 -37.74 -16.72
N GLY A 85 -7.84 -38.53 -16.44
CA GLY A 85 -8.94 -38.77 -17.38
C GLY A 85 -9.67 -37.50 -17.78
N LEU A 86 -10.09 -36.69 -16.80
CA LEU A 86 -10.76 -35.40 -17.06
C LEU A 86 -9.88 -34.45 -17.88
N ARG A 87 -8.57 -34.46 -17.67
CA ARG A 87 -7.63 -33.64 -18.45
C ARG A 87 -7.39 -34.17 -19.86
N LYS A 88 -7.46 -35.48 -20.08
CA LYS A 88 -7.44 -36.07 -21.43
C LYS A 88 -8.68 -35.69 -22.22
N GLU A 89 -9.84 -35.66 -21.58
CA GLU A 89 -11.13 -35.37 -22.23
C GLU A 89 -11.36 -33.88 -22.47
N PHE A 90 -11.17 -33.04 -21.44
CA PHE A 90 -11.51 -31.61 -21.48
C PHE A 90 -10.27 -30.69 -21.49
N GLY A 91 -9.07 -31.25 -21.61
CA GLY A 91 -7.82 -30.52 -21.53
C GLY A 91 -7.45 -30.04 -20.12
N MET A 92 -6.38 -29.26 -20.02
CA MET A 92 -5.85 -28.73 -18.74
C MET A 92 -6.80 -27.76 -18.01
N GLY A 93 -7.90 -27.35 -18.66
CA GLY A 93 -8.96 -26.50 -18.13
C GLY A 93 -10.15 -27.24 -17.53
N ALA A 94 -10.13 -28.58 -17.47
CA ALA A 94 -11.29 -29.42 -17.15
C ALA A 94 -12.05 -28.99 -15.87
N TYR A 95 -11.32 -28.68 -14.79
CA TYR A 95 -11.93 -28.34 -13.51
C TYR A 95 -12.61 -26.96 -13.53
N ALA A 96 -12.08 -26.00 -14.28
CA ALA A 96 -12.76 -24.72 -14.48
C ALA A 96 -14.07 -24.93 -15.25
N ILE A 97 -14.03 -25.66 -16.38
CA ILE A 97 -15.20 -25.93 -17.22
C ILE A 97 -16.33 -26.58 -16.42
N LYS A 98 -15.99 -27.60 -15.61
CA LYS A 98 -16.98 -28.33 -14.82
C LYS A 98 -17.52 -27.52 -13.62
N ASN A 99 -16.76 -26.58 -13.05
CA ASN A 99 -17.24 -25.72 -11.97
C ASN A 99 -18.00 -24.47 -12.44
N ILE A 100 -17.82 -24.03 -13.69
CA ILE A 100 -18.48 -22.82 -14.23
C ILE A 100 -20.00 -22.81 -13.99
N PRO A 101 -20.78 -23.87 -14.30
CA PRO A 101 -22.23 -23.85 -14.08
C PRO A 101 -22.62 -23.60 -12.64
N LYS A 102 -21.88 -24.21 -11.68
CA LYS A 102 -22.12 -24.03 -10.25
C LYS A 102 -21.79 -22.62 -9.78
N ILE A 103 -20.66 -22.07 -10.25
CA ILE A 103 -20.25 -20.70 -9.93
C ILE A 103 -21.28 -19.69 -10.48
N GLN A 104 -21.69 -19.85 -11.74
CA GLN A 104 -22.68 -18.98 -12.36
C GLN A 104 -24.02 -19.00 -11.62
N ALA A 105 -24.48 -20.19 -11.21
CA ALA A 105 -25.73 -20.32 -10.46
C ALA A 105 -25.69 -19.62 -9.09
N LEU A 106 -24.52 -19.58 -8.44
CA LEU A 106 -24.34 -18.88 -7.16
C LEU A 106 -24.26 -17.35 -7.36
N LEU A 107 -23.49 -16.89 -8.35
CA LEU A 107 -23.39 -15.47 -8.68
C LEU A 107 -24.76 -14.92 -9.11
N ALA A 108 -25.54 -15.68 -9.91
CA ALA A 108 -26.88 -15.28 -10.33
C ALA A 108 -27.88 -15.15 -9.17
N LYS A 109 -27.62 -15.81 -8.03
CA LYS A 109 -28.41 -15.66 -6.80
C LYS A 109 -28.00 -14.46 -5.95
N GLY A 110 -27.02 -13.67 -6.39
CA GLY A 110 -26.50 -12.53 -5.65
C GLY A 110 -25.43 -12.89 -4.60
N SER A 111 -24.91 -14.12 -4.59
CA SER A 111 -23.88 -14.53 -3.64
C SER A 111 -22.48 -14.31 -4.21
N ASP A 112 -21.60 -13.67 -3.45
CA ASP A 112 -20.17 -13.71 -3.72
C ASP A 112 -19.66 -15.16 -3.60
N VAL A 113 -18.69 -15.53 -4.43
CA VAL A 113 -18.20 -16.91 -4.54
C VAL A 113 -16.71 -16.98 -4.26
N VAL A 114 -16.29 -17.94 -3.44
CA VAL A 114 -14.86 -18.29 -3.27
C VAL A 114 -14.58 -19.67 -3.85
N ALA A 115 -13.72 -19.70 -4.85
CA ALA A 115 -13.21 -20.91 -5.48
C ALA A 115 -11.92 -21.38 -4.78
N ASP A 116 -12.03 -22.48 -4.04
CA ASP A 116 -10.90 -23.10 -3.32
C ASP A 116 -10.09 -23.99 -4.29
N GLY A 117 -9.06 -23.38 -4.86
CA GLY A 117 -8.03 -24.05 -5.64
C GLY A 117 -8.16 -23.86 -7.15
N LEU A 118 -7.49 -22.84 -7.68
CA LEU A 118 -7.14 -22.76 -9.10
C LEU A 118 -5.84 -23.55 -9.33
N TYR A 119 -5.83 -24.44 -10.31
CA TYR A 119 -4.73 -25.37 -10.54
C TYR A 119 -3.81 -24.95 -11.69
N SER A 120 -4.36 -24.49 -12.82
CA SER A 120 -3.58 -24.28 -14.06
C SER A 120 -3.77 -22.93 -14.74
N TRP A 121 -2.80 -22.56 -15.60
CA TRP A 121 -2.92 -21.40 -16.49
C TRP A 121 -4.13 -21.50 -17.43
N SER A 122 -4.42 -22.71 -17.90
CA SER A 122 -5.59 -22.97 -18.75
C SER A 122 -6.90 -22.69 -18.01
N GLU A 123 -7.02 -23.09 -16.74
CA GLU A 123 -8.18 -22.77 -15.91
C GLU A 123 -8.33 -21.27 -15.67
N TYR A 124 -7.23 -20.55 -15.41
CA TYR A 124 -7.23 -19.10 -15.29
C TYR A 124 -7.82 -18.43 -16.54
N LYS A 125 -7.32 -18.78 -17.73
CA LYS A 125 -7.80 -18.19 -18.99
C LYS A 125 -9.29 -18.40 -19.20
N ILE A 126 -9.77 -19.62 -18.94
CA ILE A 126 -11.20 -19.98 -19.07
C ILE A 126 -12.06 -19.18 -18.11
N LEU A 127 -11.64 -19.05 -16.84
CA LEU A 127 -12.38 -18.25 -15.86
C LEU A 127 -12.34 -16.76 -16.21
N LYS A 128 -11.21 -16.24 -16.68
CA LYS A 128 -11.07 -14.82 -17.05
C LYS A 128 -11.93 -14.48 -18.26
N GLU A 129 -11.96 -15.35 -19.28
CA GLU A 129 -12.85 -15.23 -20.43
C GLU A 129 -14.33 -15.24 -20.00
N LYS A 130 -14.69 -16.08 -19.00
CA LYS A 130 -16.08 -16.26 -18.59
C LYS A 130 -16.61 -15.18 -17.65
N PHE A 131 -15.78 -14.72 -16.71
CA PHE A 131 -16.20 -13.85 -15.59
C PHE A 131 -15.58 -12.45 -15.64
N GLY A 132 -14.63 -12.20 -16.54
CA GLY A 132 -14.10 -10.86 -16.81
C GLY A 132 -13.57 -10.14 -15.58
N GLU A 133 -14.20 -9.01 -15.24
CA GLU A 133 -13.86 -8.18 -14.08
C GLU A 133 -14.44 -8.69 -12.75
N GLN A 134 -15.42 -9.59 -12.77
CA GLN A 134 -15.93 -10.21 -11.53
C GLN A 134 -14.92 -11.20 -10.93
N LEU A 135 -13.96 -11.68 -11.73
CA LEU A 135 -12.93 -12.61 -11.29
C LEU A 135 -11.76 -11.87 -10.67
N ASN A 136 -11.51 -12.17 -9.40
CA ASN A 136 -10.35 -11.76 -8.62
C ASN A 136 -9.51 -13.00 -8.29
N ILE A 137 -8.23 -12.96 -8.60
CA ILE A 137 -7.26 -14.02 -8.29
C ILE A 137 -6.52 -13.66 -7.01
N LEU A 138 -6.61 -14.55 -6.02
CA LEU A 138 -5.91 -14.42 -4.74
C LEU A 138 -4.80 -15.48 -4.64
N ALA A 139 -3.54 -15.07 -4.76
CA ALA A 139 -2.39 -15.91 -4.50
C ALA A 139 -2.07 -15.98 -3.00
N VAL A 140 -2.08 -17.18 -2.44
CA VAL A 140 -1.60 -17.46 -1.08
C VAL A 140 -0.21 -18.09 -1.19
N GLN A 141 0.80 -17.39 -0.67
CA GLN A 141 2.20 -17.79 -0.77
C GLN A 141 2.81 -18.04 0.61
N ALA A 142 3.64 -19.08 0.71
CA ALA A 142 4.50 -19.32 1.86
C ALA A 142 5.84 -19.89 1.37
N SER A 143 6.93 -19.64 2.10
CA SER A 143 8.27 -20.10 1.75
C SER A 143 8.31 -21.64 1.71
N PRO A 144 9.18 -22.25 0.88
CA PRO A 144 9.34 -23.71 0.86
C PRO A 144 9.59 -24.29 2.25
N ALA A 145 10.46 -23.67 3.05
CA ALA A 145 10.75 -24.11 4.41
C ALA A 145 9.48 -24.21 5.28
N VAL A 146 8.66 -23.15 5.30
CA VAL A 146 7.41 -23.12 6.07
C VAL A 146 6.40 -24.14 5.54
N ARG A 147 6.26 -24.25 4.21
CA ARG A 147 5.33 -25.21 3.60
C ARG A 147 5.73 -26.65 3.88
N TYR A 148 7.02 -26.98 3.78
CA TYR A 148 7.51 -28.33 3.98
C TYR A 148 7.37 -28.75 5.45
N GLN A 149 7.66 -27.84 6.39
CA GLN A 149 7.38 -28.08 7.80
C GLN A 149 5.89 -28.38 8.05
N ARG A 150 4.99 -27.58 7.47
CA ARG A 150 3.54 -27.82 7.55
C ARG A 150 3.13 -29.14 6.93
N LEU A 151 3.72 -29.52 5.80
CA LEU A 151 3.42 -30.75 5.05
C LEU A 151 3.90 -31.99 5.80
N ALA A 152 5.07 -31.94 6.42
CA ALA A 152 5.62 -33.03 7.22
C ALA A 152 4.77 -33.31 8.48
N MET A 153 4.20 -32.26 9.09
CA MET A 153 3.39 -32.37 10.30
C MET A 153 1.90 -32.67 10.05
N ARG A 154 1.47 -32.86 8.79
CA ARG A 154 0.06 -33.15 8.51
C ARG A 154 -0.36 -34.50 9.05
N LYS A 155 -1.55 -34.53 9.68
CA LYS A 155 -2.18 -35.78 10.11
C LYS A 155 -2.49 -36.71 8.94
N GLU A 156 -2.90 -36.13 7.82
CA GLU A 156 -3.26 -36.85 6.60
C GLU A 156 -2.25 -36.58 5.49
N ARG A 157 -1.75 -37.66 4.88
CA ARG A 157 -0.80 -37.65 3.75
C ARG A 157 0.40 -36.71 4.00
N PRO A 158 1.20 -36.93 5.07
CA PRO A 158 2.41 -36.14 5.30
C PRO A 158 3.40 -36.37 4.15
N LEU A 159 4.23 -35.36 3.87
CA LEU A 159 5.27 -35.44 2.85
C LEU A 159 6.64 -35.17 3.47
N THR A 160 7.64 -35.92 3.04
CA THR A 160 9.05 -35.58 3.28
C THR A 160 9.43 -34.33 2.49
N ASN A 161 10.54 -33.68 2.87
CA ASN A 161 11.04 -32.50 2.15
C ASN A 161 11.31 -32.78 0.67
N ASN A 162 11.82 -33.98 0.34
CA ASN A 162 12.10 -34.39 -1.05
C ASN A 162 10.81 -34.57 -1.85
N GLU A 163 9.80 -35.20 -1.27
CA GLU A 163 8.49 -35.37 -1.92
C GLU A 163 7.76 -34.03 -2.08
N ALA A 164 7.85 -33.15 -1.08
CA ALA A 164 7.30 -31.81 -1.16
C ALA A 164 7.96 -30.97 -2.26
N ALA A 165 9.29 -31.05 -2.39
CA ALA A 165 10.02 -30.41 -3.47
C ALA A 165 9.65 -30.97 -4.85
N ALA A 166 9.64 -32.30 -5.01
CA ALA A 166 9.21 -32.94 -6.26
C ALA A 166 7.78 -32.54 -6.66
N ARG A 167 6.89 -32.39 -5.66
CA ARG A 167 5.53 -31.91 -5.87
C ARG A 167 5.47 -30.46 -6.31
N ASP A 168 6.33 -29.59 -5.77
CA ASP A 168 6.40 -28.19 -6.20
C ASP A 168 6.78 -28.10 -7.68
N TYR A 169 7.82 -28.82 -8.13
CA TYR A 169 8.19 -28.89 -9.54
C TYR A 169 7.03 -29.37 -10.41
N SER A 170 6.35 -30.45 -9.99
CA SER A 170 5.19 -30.97 -10.73
C SER A 170 4.03 -29.96 -10.80
N GLU A 171 3.74 -29.21 -9.73
CA GLU A 171 2.69 -28.19 -9.75
C GLU A 171 3.07 -26.98 -10.62
N ILE A 172 4.34 -26.60 -10.64
CA ILE A 172 4.85 -25.47 -11.42
C ILE A 172 4.88 -25.82 -12.92
N GLU A 173 5.51 -26.93 -13.28
CA GLU A 173 5.79 -27.28 -14.67
C GLU A 173 4.64 -28.05 -15.32
N ASN A 174 4.15 -29.12 -14.69
CA ASN A 174 3.16 -30.01 -15.32
C ASN A 174 1.73 -29.47 -15.23
N ILE A 175 1.43 -28.65 -14.22
CA ILE A 175 0.11 -28.04 -14.03
C ILE A 175 0.12 -26.55 -14.39
N GLU A 176 1.28 -25.95 -14.68
CA GLU A 176 1.42 -24.53 -15.05
C GLU A 176 0.91 -23.56 -13.98
N LYS A 177 1.04 -23.92 -12.69
CA LYS A 177 0.46 -23.12 -11.59
C LYS A 177 1.19 -21.81 -11.34
N ALA A 178 2.43 -21.67 -11.82
CA ALA A 178 3.20 -20.44 -11.67
C ALA A 178 2.52 -19.25 -12.37
N GLY A 179 1.89 -19.46 -13.55
CA GLY A 179 1.23 -18.39 -14.30
C GLY A 179 0.11 -17.71 -13.50
N PRO A 180 -0.91 -18.45 -13.01
CA PRO A 180 -1.96 -17.87 -12.18
C PRO A 180 -1.46 -17.22 -10.88
N ILE A 181 -0.38 -17.73 -10.28
CA ILE A 181 0.24 -17.09 -9.10
C ILE A 181 0.85 -15.73 -9.49
N ALA A 182 1.57 -15.68 -10.61
CA ALA A 182 2.29 -14.49 -11.06
C ALA A 182 1.37 -13.33 -11.48
N ILE A 183 0.18 -13.63 -12.02
CA ILE A 183 -0.78 -12.61 -12.47
C ILE A 183 -1.81 -12.22 -11.41
N ALA A 184 -1.73 -12.80 -10.20
CA ALA A 184 -2.78 -12.65 -9.19
C ALA A 184 -3.05 -11.18 -8.84
N ASP A 185 -4.33 -10.80 -8.74
CA ASP A 185 -4.76 -9.45 -8.36
C ASP A 185 -4.37 -9.13 -6.91
N TYR A 186 -4.38 -10.14 -6.05
CA TYR A 186 -4.01 -10.04 -4.65
C TYR A 186 -3.01 -11.13 -4.26
N VAL A 187 -2.03 -10.77 -3.43
CA VAL A 187 -1.04 -11.72 -2.89
C VAL A 187 -1.03 -11.63 -1.37
N VAL A 188 -1.16 -12.77 -0.70
CA VAL A 188 -1.08 -12.87 0.77
C VAL A 188 0.08 -13.79 1.16
N ILE A 189 0.96 -13.28 2.03
CA ILE A 189 2.14 -13.99 2.51
C ILE A 189 1.84 -14.66 3.86
N ASN A 190 1.85 -15.99 3.86
CA ASN A 190 1.56 -16.86 4.99
C ASN A 190 2.81 -17.53 5.57
N ASN A 191 3.82 -16.71 5.92
CA ASN A 191 5.01 -17.16 6.64
C ASN A 191 4.93 -16.96 8.16
N GLY A 192 3.95 -16.17 8.64
CA GLY A 192 3.82 -15.77 10.04
C GLY A 192 2.69 -16.49 10.79
N SER A 193 2.14 -15.81 11.79
CA SER A 193 1.00 -16.29 12.58
C SER A 193 -0.31 -16.27 11.80
N LEU A 194 -1.29 -17.04 12.29
CA LEU A 194 -2.64 -17.06 11.75
C LEU A 194 -3.31 -15.68 11.81
N ASP A 195 -3.04 -14.89 12.85
CA ASP A 195 -3.60 -13.53 12.99
C ASP A 195 -3.08 -12.59 11.90
N LYS A 196 -1.78 -12.64 11.60
CA LYS A 196 -1.18 -11.87 10.50
C LYS A 196 -1.74 -12.30 9.15
N PHE A 197 -2.00 -13.60 8.98
CA PHE A 197 -2.63 -14.13 7.78
C PHE A 197 -4.08 -13.64 7.63
N ASN A 198 -4.88 -13.71 8.71
CA ASN A 198 -6.27 -13.21 8.73
C ASN A 198 -6.37 -11.69 8.53
N THR A 199 -5.39 -10.93 9.01
CA THR A 199 -5.32 -9.48 8.80
C THR A 199 -5.16 -9.16 7.31
N GLN A 200 -4.20 -9.79 6.64
CA GLN A 200 -4.01 -9.64 5.19
C GLN A 200 -5.25 -10.08 4.39
N LEU A 201 -5.90 -11.19 4.78
CA LEU A 201 -7.14 -11.63 4.14
C LEU A 201 -8.29 -10.63 4.35
N SER A 202 -8.34 -9.95 5.50
CA SER A 202 -9.34 -8.90 5.77
C SER A 202 -9.12 -7.68 4.90
N GLU A 203 -7.87 -7.30 4.63
CA GLU A 203 -7.53 -6.23 3.68
C GLU A 203 -8.00 -6.58 2.26
N VAL A 204 -7.71 -7.80 1.79
CA VAL A 204 -8.20 -8.28 0.49
C VAL A 204 -9.72 -8.28 0.41
N TYR A 205 -10.40 -8.79 1.45
CA TYR A 205 -11.85 -8.78 1.54
C TYR A 205 -12.41 -7.36 1.41
N ASN A 206 -11.87 -6.41 2.19
CA ASN A 206 -12.32 -5.02 2.17
C ASN A 206 -12.11 -4.39 0.80
N ASN A 207 -10.98 -4.63 0.13
CA ASN A 207 -10.72 -4.11 -1.21
C ASN A 207 -11.74 -4.64 -2.22
N ILE A 208 -12.00 -5.94 -2.22
CA ILE A 208 -12.95 -6.56 -3.15
C ILE A 208 -14.38 -6.05 -2.90
N THR A 209 -14.79 -5.91 -1.64
CA THR A 209 -16.13 -5.43 -1.32
C THR A 209 -16.29 -3.92 -1.50
N ASN A 210 -15.25 -3.11 -1.26
CA ASN A 210 -15.33 -1.66 -1.37
C ASN A 210 -15.27 -1.18 -2.83
N SER A 211 -14.55 -1.88 -3.72
CA SER A 211 -14.56 -1.62 -5.16
C SER A 211 -15.97 -1.70 -5.76
N THR A 212 -16.92 -2.40 -5.13
CA THR A 212 -18.32 -2.45 -5.59
C THR A 212 -19.12 -1.18 -5.29
N ASN A 213 -18.66 -0.31 -4.39
CA ASN A 213 -19.33 0.96 -4.05
C ASN A 213 -18.90 2.13 -4.94
N ASP A 214 -17.74 2.04 -5.62
CA ASP A 214 -17.21 3.13 -6.43
C ASP A 214 -17.84 3.21 -7.83
N PHE A 215 -18.44 2.12 -8.34
CA PHE A 215 -19.15 2.10 -9.62
C PHE A 215 -20.43 2.96 -9.67
N ILE A 216 -20.90 3.49 -8.53
CA ILE A 216 -22.07 4.38 -8.48
C ILE A 216 -21.68 5.85 -8.71
N ASN A 217 -20.41 6.23 -8.54
CA ASN A 217 -19.95 7.61 -8.67
C ASN A 217 -19.36 7.96 -10.04
N ASP A 218 -19.12 6.97 -10.92
CA ASP A 218 -18.43 7.16 -12.21
C ASP A 218 -19.35 7.55 -13.40
N SER A 219 -20.61 7.93 -13.15
CA SER A 219 -21.44 8.54 -14.22
C SER A 219 -21.13 10.02 -14.49
N LYS A 220 -20.08 10.58 -13.87
CA LYS A 220 -19.57 11.92 -14.20
C LYS A 220 -18.05 12.03 -14.03
N SER A 221 -17.28 11.49 -14.97
CA SER A 221 -16.20 12.19 -15.70
C SER A 221 -15.23 11.17 -16.32
N ASP A 222 -15.04 11.30 -17.63
CA ASP A 222 -14.19 10.44 -18.45
C ASP A 222 -12.69 10.50 -18.13
N SER A 223 -12.08 9.32 -18.31
CA SER A 223 -10.72 9.06 -18.84
C SER A 223 -9.50 9.24 -17.91
N THR A 224 -8.97 8.12 -17.38
CA THR A 224 -7.81 7.39 -17.96
C THR A 224 -7.35 6.23 -17.06
N ASN A 225 -7.16 5.05 -17.68
CA ASN A 225 -6.75 3.77 -17.10
C ASN A 225 -5.29 3.75 -16.60
N ASN A 226 -4.99 3.09 -15.47
CA ASN A 226 -4.45 1.70 -15.41
C ASN A 226 -3.77 1.35 -14.07
N ILE A 227 -4.31 0.30 -13.43
CA ILE A 227 -3.68 -0.92 -12.88
C ILE A 227 -2.39 -0.80 -12.04
N ASN A 228 -2.50 -1.13 -10.74
CA ASN A 228 -1.38 -1.53 -9.88
C ASN A 228 -1.73 -2.82 -9.11
N ASN A 229 -1.03 -3.92 -9.39
CA ASN A 229 -0.91 -5.08 -8.48
C ASN A 229 0.19 -4.81 -7.45
N PRO A 230 -0.02 -5.04 -6.13
CA PRO A 230 1.04 -4.89 -5.15
C PRO A 230 1.76 -6.23 -4.90
N ILE A 231 3.05 -6.26 -5.23
CA ILE A 231 4.01 -7.29 -4.78
C ILE A 231 4.52 -6.88 -3.39
N ILE A 232 4.29 -7.71 -2.37
CA ILE A 232 4.81 -7.50 -1.01
C ILE A 232 6.20 -8.12 -0.91
N ASN A 233 7.21 -7.27 -0.71
CA ASN A 233 8.60 -7.66 -0.49
C ASN A 233 8.81 -8.34 0.88
N ILE A 234 9.56 -9.44 0.84
CA ILE A 234 9.95 -10.31 1.95
C ILE A 234 11.34 -9.86 2.41
N ASN A 235 11.50 -9.43 3.67
CA ASN A 235 12.82 -9.31 4.30
C ASN A 235 13.00 -10.45 5.30
N GLU A 236 14.02 -11.26 5.04
CA GLU A 236 14.61 -12.23 5.96
C GLU A 236 15.57 -11.50 6.92
N GLY A 237 15.65 -11.99 8.16
CA GLY A 237 16.58 -11.51 9.18
C GLY A 237 16.44 -12.34 10.45
N GLU A 238 17.46 -13.16 10.71
CA GLU A 238 17.58 -14.18 11.75
C GLU A 238 17.57 -13.64 13.20
N ALA A 239 17.38 -14.60 14.10
CA ALA A 239 17.10 -14.49 15.53
C ALA A 239 18.28 -14.04 16.42
N MET A 240 17.96 -13.49 17.60
CA MET A 240 18.15 -14.18 18.91
C MET A 240 17.73 -13.31 20.11
N ASN A 241 16.80 -13.87 20.90
CA ASN A 241 16.60 -13.84 22.36
C ASN A 241 16.76 -12.53 23.17
N LYS A 242 15.68 -12.12 23.85
CA LYS A 242 15.38 -12.53 25.24
C LYS A 242 13.99 -12.10 25.68
N GLU A 243 13.41 -12.94 26.52
CA GLU A 243 12.10 -12.82 27.18
C GLU A 243 11.84 -11.46 27.82
N MET A 244 10.59 -11.00 27.73
CA MET A 244 9.79 -10.69 28.93
C MET A 244 8.32 -10.54 28.54
N ASN A 245 7.51 -11.42 29.11
CA ASN A 245 6.06 -11.30 29.18
C ASN A 245 5.68 -9.96 29.82
N ASN A 246 4.86 -9.16 29.13
CA ASN A 246 3.80 -8.35 29.72
C ASN A 246 2.93 -7.78 28.59
N ASN A 247 1.88 -8.54 28.25
CA ASN A 247 0.78 -8.07 27.41
C ASN A 247 -0.03 -7.03 28.20
N SER A 248 0.21 -5.75 27.92
CA SER A 248 -0.79 -4.70 28.11
C SER A 248 -0.82 -3.84 26.86
N CYS A 249 -1.75 -4.16 25.94
CA CYS A 249 -2.09 -3.29 24.83
C CYS A 249 -2.68 -1.99 25.42
N CYS A 250 -2.00 -0.87 25.19
CA CYS A 250 -2.20 0.42 25.87
C CYS A 250 -3.54 1.14 25.56
N CYS A 251 -4.45 0.52 24.81
CA CYS A 251 -5.62 1.21 24.26
C CYS A 251 -6.95 0.95 24.97
N CYS A 252 -6.98 0.17 26.05
CA CYS A 252 -8.21 -0.11 26.81
C CYS A 252 -7.89 -0.27 28.30
N VAL A 253 -7.81 0.85 29.04
CA VAL A 253 -7.97 0.79 30.50
C VAL A 253 -9.33 1.37 30.83
N SER A 254 -10.29 0.47 30.97
CA SER A 254 -11.57 0.71 31.62
C SER A 254 -11.34 1.09 33.09
N GLU A 255 -12.08 2.10 33.52
CA GLU A 255 -12.13 2.62 34.88
C GLU A 255 -12.27 1.49 35.92
N HIS A 256 -11.20 1.27 36.69
CA HIS A 256 -11.32 0.63 38.00
C HIS A 256 -10.72 1.57 39.03
N GLY A 257 -11.61 2.14 39.82
CA GLY A 257 -11.28 2.95 40.98
C GLY A 257 -10.42 2.15 41.95
N ASN A 258 -9.34 2.78 42.38
CA ASN A 258 -8.78 2.53 43.69
C ASN A 258 -8.28 3.87 44.23
N SER A 259 -8.89 4.26 45.34
CA SER A 259 -8.50 5.35 46.22
C SER A 259 -7.04 5.19 46.63
N VAL A 260 -6.22 6.19 46.31
CA VAL A 260 -4.94 6.39 47.01
C VAL A 260 -4.85 7.88 47.33
N ASP A 261 -4.80 8.16 48.63
CA ASP A 261 -4.70 9.49 49.22
C ASP A 261 -3.49 10.26 48.71
N VAL A 262 -3.75 11.41 48.06
CA VAL A 262 -2.73 12.41 47.77
C VAL A 262 -2.92 13.57 48.74
N LYS A 263 -1.95 13.73 49.63
CA LYS A 263 -1.82 14.90 50.52
C LYS A 263 -1.75 16.17 49.68
N THR A 264 -2.63 17.11 50.00
CA THR A 264 -2.66 18.45 49.44
C THR A 264 -1.48 19.27 49.94
N ASP A 265 -0.67 19.80 49.03
CA ASP A 265 0.08 21.04 49.27
C ASP A 265 -0.50 22.15 48.39
N SER A 266 -1.19 23.04 49.08
CA SER A 266 -1.83 24.24 48.58
C SER A 266 -0.81 25.37 48.43
N SER A 267 -0.32 25.61 47.23
CA SER A 267 0.14 26.94 46.82
C SER A 267 0.38 26.96 45.31
N LEU A 268 0.00 28.06 44.66
CA LEU A 268 0.16 28.37 43.22
C LEU A 268 -0.98 27.90 42.30
N ASN A 269 -2.18 28.41 42.53
CA ASN A 269 -3.12 28.68 41.44
C ASN A 269 -4.03 29.85 41.80
N GLN A 270 -3.47 31.05 41.78
CA GLN A 270 -4.21 32.29 41.59
C GLN A 270 -3.52 33.05 40.46
N ASN A 271 -4.33 33.63 39.58
CA ASN A 271 -3.98 34.39 38.38
C ASN A 271 -3.89 33.58 37.09
N LEU A 272 -5.04 33.42 36.43
CA LEU A 272 -5.27 33.80 35.03
C LEU A 272 -6.67 33.35 34.62
N ASN A 273 -7.70 34.08 35.06
CA ASN A 273 -9.04 33.98 34.51
C ASN A 273 -9.73 35.35 34.62
N SER A 274 -9.41 36.22 33.67
CA SER A 274 -10.26 37.36 33.35
C SER A 274 -10.11 37.64 31.85
N ASN A 275 -11.25 37.64 31.17
CA ASN A 275 -11.49 37.95 29.75
C ASN A 275 -11.57 36.76 28.80
N LEU A 276 -12.71 36.07 28.83
CA LEU A 276 -13.36 35.55 27.62
C LEU A 276 -14.88 35.65 27.82
N ASN A 277 -15.43 36.84 27.59
CA ASN A 277 -16.86 37.02 27.39
C ASN A 277 -17.20 36.79 25.91
N GLN A 278 -18.09 35.81 25.71
CA GLN A 278 -19.18 35.81 24.73
C GLN A 278 -18.85 36.09 23.26
N THR A 279 -18.77 35.00 22.49
CA THR A 279 -19.65 34.84 21.31
C THR A 279 -20.09 33.39 21.24
N SER A 280 -21.39 33.18 21.38
CA SER A 280 -22.09 31.93 21.14
C SER A 280 -21.93 31.47 19.69
N ASN A 281 -21.27 30.35 19.49
CA ASN A 281 -21.56 29.44 18.38
C ASN A 281 -21.37 28.01 18.89
N SER A 282 -22.46 27.25 18.87
CA SER A 282 -22.50 25.85 19.25
C SER A 282 -21.76 25.01 18.20
N SER A 283 -20.43 24.97 18.27
CA SER A 283 -19.66 23.91 17.61
C SER A 283 -19.69 22.69 18.53
N THR A 284 -20.05 21.55 17.96
CA THR A 284 -20.20 20.31 18.73
C THR A 284 -18.82 19.86 19.24
N LYS A 285 -18.76 19.13 20.35
CA LYS A 285 -17.51 18.57 20.92
C LYS A 285 -16.66 17.80 19.87
N SER A 286 -17.33 17.25 18.86
CA SER A 286 -16.78 16.61 17.65
C SER A 286 -15.99 17.58 16.75
N ASP A 287 -16.44 18.82 16.59
CA ASP A 287 -15.80 19.82 15.73
C ASP A 287 -14.51 20.35 16.37
N THR A 288 -14.47 20.50 17.70
CA THR A 288 -13.24 20.81 18.46
C THR A 288 -12.19 19.71 18.40
N LEU A 289 -12.59 18.44 18.29
CA LEU A 289 -11.65 17.32 18.13
C LEU A 289 -11.10 17.21 16.70
N LYS A 290 -11.90 17.57 15.69
CA LYS A 290 -11.45 17.69 14.29
C LYS A 290 -10.38 18.78 14.11
N THR A 291 -10.50 19.91 14.82
CA THR A 291 -9.50 20.99 14.78
C THR A 291 -8.18 20.65 15.48
N MET A 292 -8.15 19.61 16.31
CA MET A 292 -6.97 19.21 17.09
C MET A 292 -6.08 18.19 16.36
N ARG A 293 -6.61 17.54 15.31
CA ARG A 293 -5.85 16.59 14.48
C ARG A 293 -5.01 17.37 13.46
N PRO A 294 -3.66 17.21 13.46
CA PRO A 294 -2.82 17.85 12.47
C PRO A 294 -3.25 17.47 11.05
N THR A 295 -3.13 18.41 10.13
CA THR A 295 -3.28 18.11 8.70
C THR A 295 -2.21 17.10 8.28
N LYS A 296 -2.41 16.40 7.16
CA LYS A 296 -1.37 15.47 6.65
C LYS A 296 -0.05 16.19 6.37
N ILE A 297 -0.12 17.41 5.82
CA ILE A 297 1.08 18.20 5.54
C ILE A 297 1.80 18.55 6.84
N ASP A 298 1.08 19.05 7.85
CA ASP A 298 1.67 19.36 9.15
C ASP A 298 2.27 18.12 9.80
N TYR A 299 1.58 16.98 9.73
CA TYR A 299 2.07 15.70 10.24
C TYR A 299 3.41 15.29 9.60
N TYR A 300 3.53 15.32 8.27
CA TYR A 300 4.78 14.96 7.60
C TYR A 300 5.90 15.98 7.83
N LEU A 301 5.56 17.28 7.90
CA LEU A 301 6.53 18.33 8.24
C LEU A 301 7.02 18.23 9.69
N ASP A 302 6.16 17.81 10.63
CA ASP A 302 6.53 17.60 12.02
C ASP A 302 7.42 16.36 12.18
N ILE A 303 7.21 15.32 11.37
CA ILE A 303 8.14 14.20 11.29
C ILE A 303 9.49 14.68 10.72
N ALA A 304 9.48 15.46 9.64
CA ALA A 304 10.70 16.05 9.09
C ALA A 304 11.45 16.89 10.14
N LYS A 305 10.70 17.63 10.99
CA LYS A 305 11.24 18.36 12.13
C LYS A 305 11.87 17.45 13.18
N GLN A 306 11.29 16.29 13.50
CA GLN A 306 11.93 15.34 14.41
C GLN A 306 13.19 14.70 13.79
N VAL A 307 13.14 14.35 12.50
CA VAL A 307 14.29 13.79 11.76
C VAL A 307 15.44 14.79 11.72
N CYS A 308 15.14 16.08 11.54
CA CYS A 308 16.10 17.19 11.55
C CYS A 308 16.97 17.23 12.81
N LYS A 309 16.44 16.82 13.98
CA LYS A 309 17.19 16.81 15.24
C LYS A 309 18.36 15.81 15.26
N ARG A 310 18.40 14.86 14.32
CA ARG A 310 19.52 13.92 14.17
C ARG A 310 20.70 14.48 13.37
N SER A 311 20.56 15.66 12.79
CA SER A 311 21.60 16.30 11.99
C SER A 311 22.87 16.57 12.77
N THR A 312 24.02 16.32 12.14
CA THR A 312 25.34 16.49 12.76
C THR A 312 26.12 17.67 12.20
N CYS A 313 25.43 18.58 11.49
CA CYS A 313 26.02 19.78 10.92
C CYS A 313 26.00 20.95 11.92
N LEU A 314 27.15 21.62 12.07
CA LEU A 314 27.33 22.77 12.96
C LEU A 314 26.77 24.10 12.41
N ARG A 315 26.28 24.13 11.17
CA ARG A 315 25.75 25.36 10.53
C ARG A 315 24.23 25.42 10.61
N ARG A 316 23.57 24.36 10.16
CA ARG A 316 22.12 24.23 10.05
C ARG A 316 21.73 22.76 10.10
N ARG A 317 20.56 22.49 10.64
CA ARG A 317 19.97 21.15 10.68
C ARG A 317 18.84 21.11 9.66
N PHE A 318 18.76 20.01 8.94
CA PHE A 318 17.72 19.75 7.96
C PHE A 318 17.24 18.31 8.10
N GLY A 319 15.93 18.12 8.00
CA GLY A 319 15.26 16.84 7.90
C GLY A 319 14.40 16.78 6.65
N ALA A 320 14.33 15.59 6.07
CA ALA A 320 13.57 15.27 4.88
C ALA A 320 12.79 13.97 5.07
N VAL A 321 11.57 13.91 4.56
CA VAL A 321 10.71 12.72 4.59
C VAL A 321 10.11 12.53 3.20
N ILE A 322 10.22 11.34 2.62
CA ILE A 322 9.60 11.01 1.33
C ILE A 322 8.33 10.21 1.57
N VAL A 323 7.23 10.67 0.99
CA VAL A 323 5.90 10.07 1.12
C VAL A 323 5.34 9.76 -0.26
N THR A 324 4.88 8.53 -0.46
CA THR A 324 4.22 8.11 -1.70
C THR A 324 2.87 8.78 -1.89
N LYS A 325 2.30 8.65 -3.10
CA LYS A 325 0.91 9.06 -3.37
C LYS A 325 -0.13 8.30 -2.54
N SER A 326 0.24 7.14 -2.00
CA SER A 326 -0.56 6.30 -1.10
C SER A 326 -0.32 6.61 0.39
N ASP A 327 0.21 7.79 0.73
CA ASP A 327 0.45 8.26 2.10
C ASP A 327 1.44 7.42 2.94
N LYS A 328 2.27 6.59 2.29
CA LYS A 328 3.30 5.78 2.95
C LYS A 328 4.61 6.56 3.02
N ILE A 329 5.16 6.71 4.23
CA ILE A 329 6.54 7.20 4.41
C ILE A 329 7.50 6.08 4.00
N ILE A 330 8.35 6.33 3.01
CA ILE A 330 9.28 5.32 2.47
C ILE A 330 10.73 5.57 2.85
N ALA A 331 11.09 6.83 3.15
CA ALA A 331 12.43 7.17 3.60
C ALA A 331 12.45 8.47 4.39
N THR A 332 13.46 8.58 5.25
CA THR A 332 13.81 9.81 5.96
C THR A 332 15.28 10.11 5.76
N GLY A 333 15.64 11.39 5.71
CA GLY A 333 17.02 11.83 5.61
C GLY A 333 17.28 13.05 6.48
N TYR A 334 18.49 13.15 7.01
CA TYR A 334 18.99 14.33 7.71
C TYR A 334 20.38 14.66 7.21
N ASN A 335 20.80 15.92 7.32
CA ASN A 335 22.14 16.31 6.86
C ASN A 335 23.22 15.88 7.86
N GLY A 336 24.24 15.17 7.37
CA GLY A 336 25.27 14.55 8.19
C GLY A 336 26.39 13.92 7.34
N ALA A 337 27.49 13.55 7.98
CA ALA A 337 28.64 12.94 7.30
C ALA A 337 28.28 11.58 6.67
N ILE A 338 29.08 11.16 5.69
CA ILE A 338 28.94 9.80 5.12
C ILE A 338 29.10 8.73 6.19
N ARG A 339 28.49 7.56 5.95
CA ARG A 339 28.53 6.43 6.90
C ARG A 339 29.98 6.11 7.29
N LYS A 340 30.20 5.89 8.59
CA LYS A 340 31.50 5.53 9.21
C LYS A 340 32.56 6.65 9.22
N ALA A 341 32.30 7.82 8.62
CA ALA A 341 33.21 8.97 8.75
C ALA A 341 32.84 9.78 10.00
N LYS A 342 33.86 10.37 10.65
CA LYS A 342 33.64 11.32 11.74
C LYS A 342 32.89 12.56 11.24
N ASP A 343 31.83 12.94 11.95
CA ASP A 343 31.03 14.11 11.61
C ASP A 343 31.50 15.40 12.27
N CYS A 344 30.85 16.53 11.95
CA CYS A 344 31.27 17.82 12.47
C CYS A 344 30.99 18.00 13.97
N LEU A 345 30.00 17.30 14.55
CA LEU A 345 29.79 17.31 16.00
C LEU A 345 30.91 16.55 16.71
N GLU A 346 31.29 15.37 16.17
CA GLU A 346 32.40 14.57 16.73
C GLU A 346 33.76 15.27 16.61
N ILE A 347 34.02 15.93 15.48
CA ILE A 347 35.30 16.63 15.26
C ILE A 347 35.30 17.98 16.02
N GLY A 348 34.14 18.60 16.24
CA GLY A 348 34.00 19.90 16.89
C GLY A 348 34.34 21.10 16.00
N VAL A 349 34.62 20.90 14.71
CA VAL A 349 34.91 21.99 13.76
C VAL A 349 34.31 21.72 12.37
N CYS A 350 33.80 22.79 11.74
CA CYS A 350 33.38 22.79 10.34
C CYS A 350 34.35 23.64 9.52
N MET A 351 35.01 23.02 8.53
CA MET A 351 35.96 23.72 7.65
C MET A 351 35.33 24.93 6.94
N ARG A 352 34.07 24.78 6.50
CA ARG A 352 33.34 25.88 5.84
C ARG A 352 33.03 27.04 6.79
N GLN A 353 32.81 26.79 8.08
CA GLN A 353 32.67 27.87 9.08
C GLN A 353 34.01 28.55 9.35
N ALA A 354 35.07 27.76 9.57
CA ALA A 354 36.42 28.28 9.84
C ALA A 354 36.93 29.20 8.70
N LEU A 355 36.65 28.81 7.45
CA LEU A 355 37.02 29.58 6.26
C LEU A 355 35.99 30.64 5.85
N LYS A 356 34.93 30.87 6.65
CA LYS A 356 33.85 31.84 6.38
C LYS A 356 33.21 31.70 4.99
N ILE A 357 33.04 30.47 4.52
CA ILE A 357 32.47 30.19 3.19
C ILE A 357 30.96 30.48 3.18
N PRO A 358 30.47 31.33 2.24
CA PRO A 358 29.06 31.63 2.10
C PRO A 358 28.18 30.39 1.85
N PRO A 359 26.87 30.46 2.17
CA PRO A 359 25.91 29.45 1.74
C PRO A 359 25.92 29.27 0.21
N GLY A 360 25.63 28.07 -0.29
CA GLY A 360 25.59 27.82 -1.73
C GLY A 360 26.95 27.60 -2.41
N GLN A 361 28.08 27.82 -1.72
CA GLN A 361 29.42 27.77 -2.32
C GLN A 361 30.33 26.71 -1.69
N ARG A 362 31.29 26.23 -2.49
CA ARG A 362 32.39 25.32 -2.13
C ARG A 362 31.96 24.10 -1.32
N TYR A 363 31.06 23.32 -1.90
CA TYR A 363 30.49 22.12 -1.26
C TYR A 363 31.48 20.97 -1.16
N GLU A 364 32.53 20.94 -1.99
CA GLU A 364 33.66 20.02 -1.91
C GLU A 364 34.40 20.07 -0.57
N LEU A 365 34.28 21.20 0.16
CA LEU A 365 34.82 21.35 1.52
C LEU A 365 33.88 20.83 2.62
N CYS A 366 32.68 20.37 2.24
CA CYS A 366 31.67 19.84 3.16
C CYS A 366 31.80 18.31 3.26
N LYS A 367 31.87 17.78 4.49
CA LYS A 367 31.81 16.33 4.72
C LYS A 367 30.38 15.77 4.73
N SER A 368 29.39 16.65 4.86
CA SER A 368 28.00 16.28 5.05
C SER A 368 27.26 16.19 3.72
N PHE A 369 26.48 15.13 3.56
CA PHE A 369 25.39 15.07 2.59
C PHE A 369 24.19 15.87 3.10
N HIS A 370 23.39 16.37 2.16
CA HIS A 370 22.14 17.06 2.49
C HIS A 370 21.03 16.07 2.84
N ALA A 371 20.01 16.54 3.56
CA ALA A 371 18.92 15.71 4.05
C ALA A 371 18.14 15.08 2.88
N GLU A 372 17.89 15.84 1.83
CA GLU A 372 17.15 15.42 0.64
C GLU A 372 17.89 14.31 -0.11
N GLN A 373 19.20 14.46 -0.26
CA GLN A 373 20.07 13.46 -0.89
C GLN A 373 20.05 12.16 -0.09
N ASN A 374 20.19 12.24 1.23
CA ASN A 374 20.15 11.07 2.10
C ASN A 374 18.78 10.37 2.07
N ALA A 375 17.68 11.12 2.04
CA ALA A 375 16.34 10.55 1.93
C ALA A 375 16.17 9.81 0.59
N ILE A 376 16.61 10.43 -0.51
CA ILE A 376 16.57 9.84 -1.86
C ILE A 376 17.43 8.58 -1.97
N LEU A 377 18.64 8.60 -1.43
CA LEU A 377 19.54 7.44 -1.44
C LEU A 377 19.02 6.26 -0.62
N ALA A 378 18.21 6.53 0.40
CA ALA A 378 17.61 5.51 1.25
C ALA A 378 16.29 4.95 0.70
N ALA A 379 15.64 5.66 -0.24
CA ALA A 379 14.36 5.28 -0.79
C ALA A 379 14.50 4.32 -1.98
N ASP A 380 13.58 3.36 -2.09
CA ASP A 380 13.47 2.51 -3.26
C ASP A 380 13.12 3.35 -4.52
N PRO A 381 13.88 3.23 -5.63
CA PRO A 381 13.63 3.99 -6.86
C PRO A 381 12.22 3.83 -7.45
N ILE A 382 11.62 2.65 -7.32
CA ILE A 382 10.28 2.38 -7.84
C ILE A 382 9.24 3.04 -6.93
N GLU A 383 9.36 2.87 -5.61
CA GLU A 383 8.38 3.44 -4.67
C GLU A 383 8.42 4.97 -4.63
N ARG A 384 9.58 5.59 -4.84
CA ARG A 384 9.73 7.06 -4.77
C ARG A 384 9.30 7.81 -6.04
N ARG A 385 9.04 7.11 -7.14
CA ARG A 385 8.57 7.75 -8.38
C ARG A 385 7.24 8.46 -8.16
N GLY A 386 7.21 9.74 -8.47
CA GLY A 386 6.05 10.62 -8.29
C GLY A 386 5.69 10.90 -6.82
N ALA A 387 6.59 10.59 -5.87
CA ALA A 387 6.39 10.87 -4.46
C ALA A 387 6.51 12.38 -4.14
N THR A 388 6.18 12.74 -2.90
CA THR A 388 6.39 14.09 -2.36
C THR A 388 7.47 14.05 -1.28
N ILE A 389 8.42 14.99 -1.33
CA ILE A 389 9.43 15.16 -0.29
C ILE A 389 9.08 16.36 0.61
N TYR A 390 9.00 16.11 1.92
CA TYR A 390 8.69 17.10 2.94
C TYR A 390 9.97 17.53 3.66
N LEU A 391 10.21 18.83 3.75
CA LEU A 391 11.45 19.41 4.25
C LEU A 391 11.21 20.28 5.47
N HIS A 392 12.09 20.14 6.46
CA HIS A 392 12.18 21.04 7.59
C HIS A 392 13.63 21.44 7.83
N GLY A 393 13.87 22.71 8.11
CA GLY A 393 15.19 23.23 8.42
C GLY A 393 15.15 24.12 9.65
N GLU A 394 16.19 24.04 10.48
CA GLU A 394 16.39 24.92 11.63
C GLU A 394 17.88 25.27 11.77
N THR A 395 18.15 26.41 12.39
CA THR A 395 19.49 26.76 12.88
C THR A 395 19.82 25.93 14.13
N VAL A 396 21.08 25.99 14.58
CA VAL A 396 21.56 25.13 15.68
C VAL A 396 20.94 25.51 17.04
N ASP A 397 20.34 26.69 17.16
CA ASP A 397 19.54 27.14 18.29
C ASP A 397 18.06 26.66 18.23
N GLY A 398 17.65 26.03 17.13
CA GLY A 398 16.26 25.59 16.90
C GLY A 398 15.38 26.63 16.21
N SER A 399 15.93 27.79 15.81
CA SER A 399 15.16 28.78 15.05
C SER A 399 14.85 28.27 13.63
N PRO A 400 13.63 28.44 13.11
CA PRO A 400 13.27 27.99 11.77
C PRO A 400 14.18 28.57 10.66
N SER A 401 14.53 27.74 9.67
CA SER A 401 15.33 28.14 8.51
C SER A 401 14.54 27.96 7.22
N TYR A 402 14.84 28.80 6.22
CA TYR A 402 14.41 28.56 4.85
C TYR A 402 14.79 27.16 4.39
N CYS A 403 13.83 26.49 3.77
CA CYS A 403 13.87 25.09 3.38
C CYS A 403 13.78 24.87 1.86
N GLU A 404 14.07 25.92 1.08
CA GLU A 404 14.20 25.76 -0.36
C GLU A 404 15.39 24.84 -0.69
N PRO A 405 15.19 23.78 -1.49
CA PRO A 405 16.28 22.89 -1.88
C PRO A 405 17.40 23.66 -2.59
N CYS A 406 18.65 23.37 -2.23
CA CYS A 406 19.78 23.93 -2.95
C CYS A 406 19.86 23.35 -4.37
N MET A 407 20.70 23.95 -5.24
CA MET A 407 20.82 23.50 -6.62
C MET A 407 21.19 22.02 -6.79
N MET A 408 22.08 21.50 -5.94
CA MET A 408 22.44 20.08 -5.98
C MET A 408 21.27 19.18 -5.57
N CYS A 409 20.49 19.61 -4.57
CA CYS A 409 19.30 18.89 -4.14
C CYS A 409 18.19 18.95 -5.20
N LYS A 410 17.94 20.12 -5.83
CA LYS A 410 16.98 20.24 -6.95
C LYS A 410 17.26 19.20 -8.04
N ARG A 411 18.52 19.11 -8.49
CA ARG A 411 18.95 18.09 -9.47
C ARG A 411 18.79 16.67 -8.96
N THR A 412 19.13 16.41 -7.69
CA THR A 412 18.97 15.08 -7.08
C THR A 412 17.50 14.67 -6.98
N ILE A 413 16.61 15.61 -6.66
CA ILE A 413 15.16 15.43 -6.56
C ILE A 413 14.57 15.10 -7.94
N VAL A 414 14.96 15.85 -8.98
CA VAL A 414 14.58 15.58 -10.38
C VAL A 414 15.05 14.19 -10.81
N GLN A 415 16.34 13.88 -10.63
CA GLN A 415 16.90 12.55 -10.95
C GLN A 415 16.24 11.43 -10.14
N GLY A 416 15.70 11.80 -8.98
CA GLY A 416 14.96 10.92 -8.11
C GLY A 416 13.50 10.70 -8.48
N GLU A 417 13.04 11.29 -9.57
CA GLU A 417 11.67 11.20 -10.08
C GLU A 417 10.61 11.60 -9.04
N ILE A 418 10.97 12.47 -8.09
CA ILE A 418 10.04 13.06 -7.12
C ILE A 418 9.17 14.09 -7.83
N ALA A 419 7.87 14.15 -7.53
CA ALA A 419 6.96 15.07 -8.20
C ALA A 419 6.87 16.44 -7.48
N LYS A 420 6.93 16.45 -6.16
CA LYS A 420 6.69 17.67 -5.36
C LYS A 420 7.65 17.79 -4.19
N VAL A 421 7.98 19.03 -3.85
CA VAL A 421 8.67 19.39 -2.60
C VAL A 421 7.73 20.25 -1.78
N ILE A 422 7.62 19.97 -0.48
CA ILE A 422 6.84 20.78 0.46
C ILE A 422 7.72 21.14 1.65
N GLY A 423 7.75 22.41 2.03
CA GLY A 423 8.60 22.86 3.12
C GLY A 423 8.00 23.99 3.94
N ARG A 424 8.25 23.97 5.25
CA ARG A 424 7.82 25.04 6.17
C ARG A 424 8.86 26.16 6.21
N GLN A 425 8.45 27.38 5.90
CA GLN A 425 9.28 28.58 5.93
C GLN A 425 9.41 29.15 7.36
N PRO A 426 10.37 30.07 7.60
CA PRO A 426 10.57 30.64 8.93
C PRO A 426 9.37 31.43 9.48
N ASP A 427 8.56 32.02 8.61
CA ASP A 427 7.32 32.72 8.96
C ASP A 427 6.15 31.77 9.28
N GLY A 428 6.39 30.45 9.23
CA GLY A 428 5.40 29.41 9.48
C GLY A 428 4.59 29.01 8.25
N THR A 429 4.72 29.73 7.12
CA THR A 429 4.02 29.41 5.88
C THR A 429 4.54 28.10 5.28
N ILE A 430 3.66 27.41 4.56
CA ILE A 430 4.03 26.21 3.81
C ILE A 430 4.23 26.63 2.36
N ARG A 431 5.39 26.31 1.81
CA ARG A 431 5.69 26.49 0.39
C ARG A 431 5.74 25.13 -0.29
N GLU A 432 5.11 25.06 -1.44
CA GLU A 432 5.14 23.89 -2.31
C GLU A 432 5.90 24.27 -3.59
N TRP A 433 6.68 23.31 -4.11
CA TRP A 433 7.34 23.42 -5.38
C TRP A 433 6.97 22.22 -6.24
N ASP A 434 6.56 22.47 -7.47
CA ASP A 434 6.47 21.44 -8.49
C ASP A 434 7.88 21.17 -9.04
N VAL A 435 8.31 19.91 -9.02
CA VAL A 435 9.65 19.53 -9.47
C VAL A 435 9.84 19.78 -10.97
N HIS A 436 8.75 19.83 -11.75
CA HIS A 436 8.81 20.21 -13.16
C HIS A 436 9.36 21.64 -13.35
N GLU A 437 9.07 22.56 -12.43
CA GLU A 437 9.61 23.92 -12.47
C GLU A 437 11.14 23.92 -12.33
N PHE A 438 11.73 22.99 -11.58
CA PHE A 438 13.19 22.90 -11.46
C PHE A 438 13.85 22.54 -12.80
N ILE A 439 13.19 21.72 -13.61
CA ILE A 439 13.66 21.35 -14.95
C ILE A 439 13.59 22.58 -15.87
N ILE A 440 12.48 23.32 -15.81
CA ILE A 440 12.32 24.57 -16.57
C ILE A 440 13.38 25.60 -16.15
N GLU A 441 13.61 25.78 -14.85
CA GLU A 441 14.66 26.69 -14.34
C GLU A 441 16.06 26.31 -14.81
N GLU A 442 16.36 25.01 -14.86
CA GLU A 442 17.63 24.47 -15.37
C GLU A 442 17.78 24.75 -16.86
N ASN A 443 16.74 24.47 -17.66
CA ASN A 443 16.74 24.71 -19.11
C ASN A 443 16.81 26.21 -19.45
N LEU A 444 16.23 27.08 -18.61
CA LEU A 444 16.34 28.53 -18.74
C LEU A 444 17.65 29.10 -18.18
N GLY A 445 18.52 28.23 -17.63
CA GLY A 445 19.79 28.61 -17.02
C GLY A 445 19.65 29.56 -15.82
N LYS A 446 18.47 29.64 -15.17
CA LYS A 446 18.23 30.50 -14.00
C LYS A 446 19.11 30.15 -12.80
N ASN A 447 19.65 28.93 -12.81
CA ASN A 447 20.49 28.37 -11.77
C ASN A 447 21.93 28.91 -11.78
N PHE A 448 22.33 29.58 -12.86
CA PHE A 448 23.62 30.23 -12.95
C PHE A 448 23.62 31.59 -12.22
N PRO A 449 24.72 31.94 -11.51
CA PRO A 449 24.92 33.28 -10.98
C PRO A 449 24.69 34.35 -12.04
N LYS A 450 24.15 35.50 -11.64
CA LYS A 450 23.81 36.58 -12.59
C LYS A 450 25.03 37.02 -13.40
N GLU A 451 26.19 37.06 -12.75
CA GLU A 451 27.48 37.42 -13.35
C GLU A 451 27.86 36.48 -14.50
N ILE A 452 27.49 35.20 -14.42
CA ILE A 452 27.71 34.22 -15.49
C ILE A 452 26.65 34.38 -16.58
N ARG A 453 25.39 34.62 -16.21
CA ARG A 453 24.30 34.77 -17.18
C ARG A 453 24.48 35.94 -18.15
N ASP A 454 25.21 36.96 -17.72
CA ASP A 454 25.47 38.15 -18.54
C ASP A 454 26.66 37.96 -19.51
N THR A 455 27.43 36.85 -19.42
CA THR A 455 28.60 36.62 -20.29
C THR A 455 28.23 36.16 -21.70
N LYS A 456 29.19 36.30 -22.62
CA LYS A 456 29.02 35.86 -24.01
C LYS A 456 28.93 34.34 -24.10
N GLU A 457 29.76 33.64 -23.34
CA GLU A 457 29.83 32.18 -23.29
C GLU A 457 28.51 31.56 -22.83
N PHE A 458 27.85 32.19 -21.85
CA PHE A 458 26.53 31.74 -21.40
C PHE A 458 25.47 31.93 -22.48
N LYS A 459 25.46 33.06 -23.20
CA LYS A 459 24.52 33.27 -24.32
C LYS A 459 24.74 32.27 -25.44
N GLU A 460 26.00 31.95 -25.76
CA GLU A 460 26.35 30.89 -26.72
C GLU A 460 25.86 29.52 -26.25
N TYR A 461 26.06 29.18 -24.98
CA TYR A 461 25.55 27.95 -24.37
C TYR A 461 24.02 27.84 -24.46
N MET A 462 23.29 28.91 -24.13
CA MET A 462 21.83 28.94 -24.21
C MET A 462 21.32 28.78 -25.65
N ASN A 463 21.97 29.43 -26.62
CA ASN A 463 21.62 29.24 -28.04
C ASN A 463 21.79 27.78 -28.49
N CYS A 464 22.75 27.03 -27.94
CA CYS A 464 22.90 25.61 -28.26
C CYS A 464 21.79 24.74 -27.67
N LEU A 465 21.18 25.15 -26.56
CA LEU A 465 20.06 24.44 -25.94
C LEU A 465 18.76 24.64 -26.73
N ASP A 466 18.49 25.86 -27.20
CA ASP A 466 17.24 26.17 -27.94
C ASP A 466 17.19 25.55 -29.34
N ASN A 467 18.35 25.19 -29.92
CA ASN A 467 18.47 24.61 -31.26
C ASN A 467 18.45 23.07 -31.28
N LYS A 468 18.21 22.41 -30.14
CA LYS A 468 18.15 20.95 -29.99
C LYS A 468 16.83 20.55 -29.36
#